data_AF-A0A7U8C7B2-F1
#
_entry.id   AF-A0A7U8C7B2-F1
#
_cell.length_a   1.000
_cell.length_b   1.000
_cell.length_c   1.000
_cell.angle_alpha   90.00
_cell.angle_beta   90.00
_cell.angle_gamma   90.00
#
_symmetry.space_group_name_H-M   'P 1'
#
loop_
_entity.id
_entity.type
_entity.pdbx_description
1 polymer ?
#
loop_
_entity_poly.entity_id
_entity_poly.type
_entity_poly.pdbx_seq_one_letter_code
_entity_poly.pdbx_strand_id
1 'polypeptide(L)'
;MSGFKVIQPGILTLIQDAGRFGHHRIGLTTGGPLDADAFNWANRLVDNPLNTTALEISVGGLVLEAEVNTCLVLTGAEMPLKINGIEQDRWHAHQVKEGDRIEVGFTTQGARAYLAVSGGFQIEHSFSSAATVTRESLGGLSGEKLQQGDHLSCAEIDGRKAFRLAEHHRPVYQDQISLRVITGYQQHTFSDVAKRVFFSSEYEVTDRADRMGYRLSGPEVKSSIDGILSEGICHGAIQIPADGQPIVLLNDRQTIGGYPKIGSMISMDTARMAQLMPGAKVSFEEISIDDAHNLHCLAHVKFNNTDPEAV
;
A
#
# COMPACT_ATOMS: atom_id res chain seq x y z
N MET A 1 5.12 27.85 9.57
CA MET A 1 4.94 26.77 10.57
C MET A 1 6.00 25.73 10.23
N SER A 2 6.47 24.85 11.12
CA SER A 2 7.49 23.87 10.67
C SER A 2 6.80 22.69 9.97
N GLY A 3 7.04 22.51 8.68
CA GLY A 3 6.32 21.49 7.92
C GLY A 3 6.40 21.64 6.42
N PHE A 4 5.40 21.05 5.76
CA PHE A 4 5.18 21.16 4.33
C PHE A 4 3.79 21.70 4.06
N LYS A 5 3.68 22.65 3.14
CA LYS A 5 2.40 23.13 2.63
C LYS A 5 2.00 22.36 1.38
N VAL A 6 0.77 21.88 1.33
CA VAL A 6 0.23 21.18 0.16
C VAL A 6 -0.17 22.21 -0.89
N ILE A 7 0.61 22.34 -1.96
CA ILE A 7 0.30 23.22 -3.08
C ILE A 7 -0.67 22.54 -4.05
N GLN A 8 -0.45 21.24 -4.31
CA GLN A 8 -1.37 20.38 -5.07
C GLN A 8 -1.39 19.00 -4.41
N PRO A 9 -2.58 18.45 -4.04
CA PRO A 9 -2.65 17.18 -3.31
C PRO A 9 -2.45 15.93 -4.17
N GLY A 10 -2.34 16.07 -5.49
CA GLY A 10 -2.37 14.93 -6.44
C GLY A 10 -3.76 14.31 -6.59
N ILE A 11 -3.82 13.14 -7.25
CA ILE A 11 -5.08 12.42 -7.48
C ILE A 11 -5.68 11.92 -6.16
N LEU A 12 -4.87 11.23 -5.37
CA LEU A 12 -5.20 10.76 -4.03
C LEU A 12 -3.91 10.63 -3.22
N THR A 13 -3.75 11.47 -2.21
CA THR A 13 -2.67 11.37 -1.23
C THR A 13 -3.27 11.23 0.16
N LEU A 14 -2.82 10.21 0.87
CA LEU A 14 -3.27 9.88 2.22
C LEU A 14 -2.09 9.85 3.19
N ILE A 15 -2.35 10.16 4.45
CA ILE A 15 -1.39 9.98 5.51
C ILE A 15 -1.51 8.55 6.02
N GLN A 16 -0.40 7.83 6.07
CA GLN A 16 -0.37 6.44 6.51
C GLN A 16 0.72 6.22 7.55
N ASP A 17 0.37 5.49 8.60
CA ASP A 17 1.31 4.72 9.43
C ASP A 17 1.05 3.22 9.16
N ALA A 18 1.63 2.30 9.92
CA ALA A 18 1.45 0.86 9.73
C ALA A 18 -0.01 0.38 9.92
N GLY A 19 -0.89 1.21 10.49
CA GLY A 19 -2.31 0.95 10.59
C GLY A 19 -2.84 0.73 12.01
N ARG A 20 -4.17 0.62 12.07
CA ARG A 20 -5.02 0.59 13.25
C ARG A 20 -5.37 -0.83 13.66
N PHE A 21 -4.49 -1.47 14.41
CA PHE A 21 -4.67 -2.85 14.85
C PHE A 21 -5.56 -2.96 16.09
N GLY A 22 -6.27 -4.09 16.24
CA GLY A 22 -7.06 -4.40 17.45
C GLY A 22 -8.48 -3.82 17.51
N HIS A 23 -8.91 -3.05 16.51
CA HIS A 23 -10.21 -2.36 16.52
C HIS A 23 -11.31 -2.99 15.64
N HIS A 24 -11.06 -4.14 15.00
CA HIS A 24 -12.06 -4.80 14.14
C HIS A 24 -13.38 -5.16 14.84
N ARG A 25 -13.34 -5.45 16.16
CA ARG A 25 -14.53 -5.77 16.96
C ARG A 25 -15.57 -4.65 16.96
N ILE A 26 -15.15 -3.40 16.81
CA ILE A 26 -16.04 -2.23 16.75
C ILE A 26 -16.27 -1.75 15.31
N GLY A 27 -15.91 -2.56 14.31
CA GLY A 27 -16.18 -2.29 12.90
C GLY A 27 -15.14 -1.41 12.19
N LEU A 28 -14.06 -1.00 12.87
CA LEU A 28 -13.00 -0.18 12.25
C LEU A 28 -12.03 -1.04 11.45
N THR A 29 -11.66 -0.55 10.27
CA THR A 29 -10.62 -1.19 9.45
C THR A 29 -9.22 -0.83 9.93
N THR A 30 -8.24 -1.60 9.48
CA THR A 30 -6.82 -1.38 9.81
C THR A 30 -6.26 -0.16 9.08
N GLY A 31 -6.56 0.02 7.80
CA GLY A 31 -5.88 1.05 7.01
C GLY A 31 -4.39 0.78 6.86
N GLY A 32 -3.58 1.83 6.80
CA GLY A 32 -2.13 1.74 6.64
C GLY A 32 -1.69 1.64 5.16
N PRO A 33 -0.39 1.46 4.89
CA PRO A 33 0.14 1.39 3.54
C PRO A 33 -0.36 0.13 2.83
N LEU A 34 -0.80 0.28 1.58
CA LEU A 34 -1.13 -0.88 0.75
C LEU A 34 0.11 -1.66 0.31
N ASP A 35 1.21 -0.98 0.01
CA ASP A 35 2.53 -1.57 -0.21
C ASP A 35 3.44 -1.25 0.99
N ALA A 36 3.35 -2.12 1.99
CA ALA A 36 4.10 -2.00 3.23
C ALA A 36 5.62 -2.11 3.05
N ASP A 37 6.10 -2.79 2.00
CA ASP A 37 7.54 -2.92 1.76
C ASP A 37 8.14 -1.58 1.35
N ALA A 38 7.53 -0.91 0.35
CA ALA A 38 7.93 0.43 -0.05
C ALA A 38 7.82 1.43 1.11
N PHE A 39 6.72 1.40 1.87
CA PHE A 39 6.55 2.25 3.06
C PHE A 39 7.66 2.05 4.11
N ASN A 40 8.02 0.80 4.41
CA ASN A 40 9.07 0.48 5.39
C ASN A 40 10.44 0.96 4.90
N TRP A 41 10.73 0.82 3.61
CA TRP A 41 11.95 1.37 3.02
C TRP A 41 11.98 2.89 3.04
N ALA A 42 10.85 3.56 2.77
CA ALA A 42 10.76 5.02 2.86
C ALA A 42 11.23 5.49 4.24
N ASN A 43 10.68 4.90 5.30
CA ASN A 43 11.07 5.25 6.66
C ASN A 43 12.53 4.92 6.96
N ARG A 44 13.00 3.73 6.56
CA ARG A 44 14.38 3.32 6.82
C ARG A 44 15.42 4.21 6.13
N LEU A 45 15.14 4.69 4.92
CA LEU A 45 16.09 5.50 4.15
C LEU A 45 16.28 6.92 4.70
N VAL A 46 15.33 7.42 5.51
CA VAL A 46 15.46 8.66 6.30
C VAL A 46 15.69 8.38 7.79
N ASP A 47 16.19 7.18 8.11
CA ASP A 47 16.55 6.74 9.46
C ASP A 47 15.39 6.74 10.48
N ASN A 48 14.14 6.75 10.02
CA ASN A 48 12.98 6.69 10.91
C ASN A 48 12.78 5.30 11.52
N PRO A 49 12.19 5.23 12.73
CA PRO A 49 11.57 4.00 13.19
C PRO A 49 10.58 3.45 12.15
N LEU A 50 10.44 2.12 12.10
CA LEU A 50 9.32 1.52 11.39
C LEU A 50 8.01 2.04 11.99
N ASN A 51 6.93 2.13 11.19
CA ASN A 51 5.64 2.73 11.55
C ASN A 51 5.63 4.27 11.65
N THR A 52 6.73 4.98 11.36
CA THR A 52 6.67 6.44 11.28
C THR A 52 5.77 6.90 10.14
N THR A 53 4.94 7.92 10.40
CA THR A 53 3.95 8.44 9.46
C THR A 53 4.60 8.96 8.18
N ALA A 54 4.09 8.51 7.04
CA ALA A 54 4.49 8.92 5.70
C ALA A 54 3.25 9.22 4.83
N LEU A 55 3.46 9.82 3.66
CA LEU A 55 2.39 9.99 2.67
C LEU A 55 2.36 8.78 1.75
N GLU A 56 1.18 8.20 1.54
CA GLU A 56 0.89 7.30 0.43
C GLU A 56 0.30 8.12 -0.72
N ILE A 57 0.98 8.11 -1.87
CA ILE A 57 0.62 8.86 -3.07
C ILE A 57 0.14 7.85 -4.11
N SER A 58 -1.12 7.95 -4.51
CA SER A 58 -1.70 7.13 -5.57
C SER A 58 -1.69 7.89 -6.89
N VAL A 59 -1.17 7.27 -7.95
CA VAL A 59 -1.07 7.77 -9.34
C VAL A 59 -0.13 8.98 -9.53
N GLY A 60 -0.02 9.89 -8.55
CA GLY A 60 0.90 11.02 -8.56
C GLY A 60 0.22 12.40 -8.62
N GLY A 61 1.01 13.42 -8.96
CA GLY A 61 0.57 14.81 -9.07
C GLY A 61 0.65 15.61 -7.77
N LEU A 62 1.38 15.10 -6.76
CA LEU A 62 1.58 15.80 -5.48
C LEU A 62 2.61 16.91 -5.66
N VAL A 63 2.31 18.10 -5.14
CA VAL A 63 3.24 19.22 -5.02
C VAL A 63 3.22 19.75 -3.60
N LEU A 64 4.38 19.78 -2.96
CA LEU A 64 4.61 20.33 -1.63
C LEU A 64 5.59 21.50 -1.70
N GLU A 65 5.45 22.43 -0.77
CA GLU A 65 6.44 23.48 -0.49
C GLU A 65 6.97 23.26 0.93
N ALA A 66 8.29 23.18 1.08
CA ALA A 66 8.92 23.01 2.37
C ALA A 66 8.96 24.34 3.14
N GLU A 67 8.45 24.34 4.36
CA GLU A 67 8.58 25.45 5.32
C GLU A 67 9.66 25.15 6.38
N VAL A 68 10.52 24.15 6.13
CA VAL A 68 11.50 23.64 7.09
C VAL A 68 12.68 22.95 6.40
N ASN A 69 13.85 22.95 7.04
CA ASN A 69 14.99 22.14 6.63
C ASN A 69 14.85 20.70 7.14
N THR A 70 14.88 19.72 6.24
CA THR A 70 14.78 18.30 6.61
C THR A 70 15.28 17.42 5.47
N CYS A 71 15.18 16.10 5.64
CA CYS A 71 15.47 15.13 4.59
C CYS A 71 14.21 14.34 4.23
N LEU A 72 14.01 14.07 2.94
CA LEU A 72 12.89 13.30 2.41
C LEU A 72 13.34 12.18 1.48
N VAL A 73 12.49 11.19 1.27
CA VAL A 73 12.71 10.13 0.27
C VAL A 73 11.38 9.75 -0.38
N LEU A 74 11.43 9.39 -1.66
CA LEU A 74 10.33 8.79 -2.39
C LEU A 74 10.66 7.34 -2.73
N THR A 75 9.78 6.40 -2.39
CA THR A 75 9.87 4.97 -2.74
C THR A 75 8.56 4.50 -3.36
N GLY A 76 8.48 3.23 -3.78
CA GLY A 76 7.29 2.68 -4.42
C GLY A 76 7.33 2.84 -5.94
N ALA A 77 6.16 3.06 -6.56
CA ALA A 77 5.95 3.20 -8.00
C ALA A 77 6.90 4.22 -8.67
N GLU A 78 7.11 4.03 -9.99
CA GLU A 78 7.93 4.87 -10.85
C GLU A 78 7.27 6.25 -11.07
N MET A 79 7.34 7.12 -10.06
CA MET A 79 6.85 8.50 -10.09
C MET A 79 8.04 9.47 -10.08
N PRO A 80 8.24 10.29 -11.13
CA PRO A 80 9.35 11.25 -11.18
C PRO A 80 9.33 12.19 -9.97
N LEU A 81 10.46 12.26 -9.24
CA LEU A 81 10.64 13.21 -8.14
C LEU A 81 11.42 14.42 -8.65
N LYS A 82 10.91 15.62 -8.42
CA LYS A 82 11.65 16.87 -8.69
C LYS A 82 11.73 17.73 -7.45
N ILE A 83 12.89 18.34 -7.24
CA ILE A 83 13.10 19.38 -6.22
C ILE A 83 13.53 20.64 -6.98
N ASN A 84 12.76 21.73 -6.86
CA ASN A 84 12.97 22.99 -7.59
C ASN A 84 13.08 22.80 -9.11
N GLY A 85 12.26 21.90 -9.66
CA GLY A 85 12.23 21.59 -11.10
C GLY A 85 13.37 20.67 -11.59
N ILE A 86 14.33 20.31 -10.73
CA ILE A 86 15.43 19.40 -11.06
C ILE A 86 15.03 17.99 -10.65
N GLU A 87 15.14 17.03 -11.58
CA GLU A 87 14.83 15.63 -11.33
C GLU A 87 15.83 14.99 -10.37
N GLN A 88 15.31 14.18 -9.44
CA GLN A 88 16.03 13.56 -8.36
C GLN A 88 15.78 12.04 -8.33
N ASP A 89 16.77 11.30 -7.84
CA ASP A 89 16.67 9.86 -7.71
C ASP A 89 15.60 9.46 -6.68
N ARG A 90 14.79 8.45 -7.03
CA ARG A 90 13.94 7.75 -6.06
C ARG A 90 14.79 6.76 -5.26
N TRP A 91 14.26 6.26 -4.14
CA TRP A 91 14.97 5.36 -3.23
C TRP A 91 16.32 5.93 -2.76
N HIS A 92 16.41 7.26 -2.72
CA HIS A 92 17.56 8.06 -2.34
C HIS A 92 17.03 9.20 -1.47
N ALA A 93 17.59 9.36 -0.28
CA ALA A 93 17.18 10.40 0.64
C ALA A 93 17.85 11.74 0.29
N HIS A 94 17.04 12.78 0.11
CA HIS A 94 17.43 14.11 -0.34
C HIS A 94 17.27 15.14 0.76
N GLN A 95 18.24 16.04 0.91
CA GLN A 95 18.10 17.20 1.78
C GLN A 95 17.20 18.24 1.09
N VAL A 96 16.25 18.78 1.85
CA VAL A 96 15.39 19.89 1.44
C VAL A 96 15.52 21.03 2.42
N LYS A 97 15.46 22.25 1.89
CA LYS A 97 15.52 23.49 2.65
C LYS A 97 14.17 24.19 2.65
N GLU A 98 13.98 25.08 3.61
CA GLU A 98 12.87 26.01 3.59
C GLU A 98 12.82 26.76 2.24
N GLY A 99 11.64 26.79 1.63
CA GLY A 99 11.37 27.35 0.31
C GLY A 99 11.50 26.38 -0.87
N ASP A 100 12.02 25.16 -0.65
CA ASP A 100 12.11 24.17 -1.71
C ASP A 100 10.72 23.68 -2.15
N ARG A 101 10.55 23.49 -3.46
CA ARG A 101 9.34 22.94 -4.06
C ARG A 101 9.56 21.49 -4.48
N ILE A 102 8.78 20.58 -3.91
CA ILE A 102 8.86 19.14 -4.13
C ILE A 102 7.69 18.71 -5.01
N GLU A 103 7.98 18.07 -6.14
CA GLU A 103 6.99 17.60 -7.10
C GLU A 103 7.12 16.10 -7.31
N VAL A 104 6.02 15.37 -7.11
CA VAL A 104 5.89 13.96 -7.45
C VAL A 104 4.99 13.85 -8.68
N GLY A 105 5.60 13.54 -9.81
CA GLY A 105 4.94 13.38 -11.09
C GLY A 105 3.99 12.18 -11.15
N PHE A 106 3.34 12.00 -12.30
CA PHE A 106 2.48 10.85 -12.54
C PHE A 106 3.29 9.58 -12.73
N THR A 107 2.76 8.46 -12.25
CA THR A 107 3.37 7.14 -12.35
C THR A 107 3.49 6.68 -13.81
N THR A 108 4.63 6.09 -14.16
CA THR A 108 4.83 5.38 -15.43
C THR A 108 4.75 3.86 -15.27
N GLN A 109 5.00 3.34 -14.08
CA GLN A 109 4.93 1.92 -13.74
C GLN A 109 4.61 1.77 -12.24
N GLY A 110 3.66 0.91 -11.91
CA GLY A 110 3.13 0.83 -10.55
C GLY A 110 2.06 1.89 -10.30
N ALA A 111 1.48 1.89 -9.10
CA ALA A 111 0.34 2.75 -8.76
C ALA A 111 0.58 3.63 -7.53
N ARG A 112 1.43 3.20 -6.60
CA ARG A 112 1.54 3.79 -5.26
C ARG A 112 2.99 4.06 -4.87
N ALA A 113 3.25 5.29 -4.45
CA ALA A 113 4.55 5.73 -3.94
C ALA A 113 4.42 6.20 -2.50
N TYR A 114 5.53 6.18 -1.76
CA TYR A 114 5.58 6.63 -0.38
C TYR A 114 6.63 7.72 -0.21
N LEU A 115 6.17 8.88 0.28
CA LEU A 115 7.03 10.00 0.63
C LEU A 115 7.17 10.07 2.15
N ALA A 116 8.38 9.81 2.64
CA ALA A 116 8.73 9.92 4.04
C ALA A 116 9.67 11.11 4.26
N VAL A 117 9.56 11.74 5.42
CA VAL A 117 10.44 12.82 5.88
C VAL A 117 11.11 12.41 7.19
N SER A 118 12.28 12.94 7.47
CA SER A 118 12.97 12.68 8.74
C SER A 118 12.08 13.07 9.93
N GLY A 119 11.89 12.15 10.87
CA GLY A 119 11.00 12.31 12.01
C GLY A 119 9.51 12.06 11.72
N GLY A 120 9.13 11.95 10.44
CA GLY A 120 7.77 11.74 9.99
C GLY A 120 6.86 12.97 10.13
N PHE A 121 5.62 12.80 9.68
CA PHE A 121 4.58 13.80 9.87
C PHE A 121 3.94 13.69 11.25
N GLN A 122 3.80 14.83 11.93
CA GLN A 122 3.19 14.92 13.25
C GLN A 122 1.67 14.93 13.13
N ILE A 123 1.07 13.76 13.34
CA ILE A 123 -0.36 13.52 13.19
C ILE A 123 -0.91 12.94 14.48
N GLU A 124 -2.07 13.40 14.91
CA GLU A 124 -2.73 12.85 16.10
C GLU A 124 -3.25 11.44 15.81
N HIS A 125 -2.94 10.51 16.73
CA HIS A 125 -3.38 9.13 16.57
C HIS A 125 -4.85 8.99 16.97
N SER A 126 -5.65 8.43 16.06
CA SER A 126 -7.01 8.02 16.32
C SER A 126 -7.07 6.51 16.48
N PHE A 127 -7.48 6.03 17.65
CA PHE A 127 -7.51 4.59 17.98
C PHE A 127 -6.15 3.93 17.72
N SER A 128 -5.09 4.47 18.33
CA SER A 128 -3.69 4.01 18.23
C SER A 128 -2.95 4.23 16.89
N SER A 129 -3.60 4.80 15.86
CA SER A 129 -2.99 4.97 14.54
C SER A 129 -3.36 6.30 13.87
N ALA A 130 -2.41 6.86 13.11
CA ALA A 130 -2.55 8.02 12.25
C ALA A 130 -3.07 7.69 10.84
N ALA A 131 -3.18 6.40 10.46
CA ALA A 131 -3.62 5.99 9.13
C ALA A 131 -4.99 6.55 8.75
N THR A 132 -5.06 7.23 7.60
CA THR A 132 -6.29 7.74 7.02
C THR A 132 -7.09 6.62 6.36
N VAL A 133 -8.35 6.48 6.75
CA VAL A 133 -9.35 5.65 6.11
C VAL A 133 -10.54 6.54 5.74
N THR A 134 -10.62 6.91 4.46
CA THR A 134 -11.60 7.91 3.97
C THR A 134 -13.04 7.47 4.13
N ARG A 135 -13.34 6.18 3.93
CA ARG A 135 -14.69 5.62 4.15
C ARG A 135 -15.20 5.84 5.58
N GLU A 136 -14.28 5.80 6.54
CA GLU A 136 -14.59 5.94 7.97
C GLU A 136 -14.42 7.38 8.45
N SER A 137 -13.99 8.30 7.56
CA SER A 137 -13.56 9.67 7.87
C SER A 137 -12.67 9.71 9.13
N LEU A 138 -11.66 8.82 9.19
CA LEU A 138 -10.85 8.58 10.38
C LEU A 138 -9.35 8.63 10.09
N GLY A 139 -8.59 9.27 11.00
CA GLY A 139 -7.13 9.39 10.91
C GLY A 139 -6.66 10.49 9.94
N GLY A 140 -5.35 10.62 9.73
CA GLY A 140 -4.77 11.74 8.99
C GLY A 140 -5.06 13.10 9.64
N LEU A 141 -5.17 14.13 8.81
CA LEU A 141 -5.49 15.49 9.27
C LEU A 141 -6.98 15.64 9.63
N SER A 142 -7.86 15.03 8.86
CA SER A 142 -9.31 15.27 8.92
C SER A 142 -10.16 14.05 8.60
N GLY A 143 -9.55 12.86 8.48
CA GLY A 143 -10.22 11.65 8.02
C GLY A 143 -10.34 11.52 6.51
N GLU A 144 -9.97 12.57 5.76
CA GLU A 144 -10.11 12.65 4.31
C GLU A 144 -8.74 12.69 3.62
N LYS A 145 -8.77 12.62 2.28
CA LYS A 145 -7.57 12.86 1.45
C LYS A 145 -7.02 14.27 1.66
N LEU A 146 -5.71 14.43 1.45
CA LEU A 146 -5.08 15.75 1.48
C LEU A 146 -5.76 16.71 0.51
N GLN A 147 -5.85 17.96 0.92
CA GLN A 147 -6.42 19.06 0.16
C GLN A 147 -5.37 20.15 -0.09
N GLN A 148 -5.62 20.96 -1.11
CA GLN A 148 -4.80 22.13 -1.36
C GLN A 148 -4.88 23.08 -0.16
N GLY A 149 -3.73 23.55 0.31
CA GLY A 149 -3.60 24.44 1.45
C GLY A 149 -3.45 23.72 2.79
N ASP A 150 -3.58 22.40 2.84
CA ASP A 150 -3.27 21.63 4.05
C ASP A 150 -1.81 21.84 4.47
N HIS A 151 -1.59 21.83 5.79
CA HIS A 151 -0.25 21.94 6.37
C HIS A 151 0.12 20.63 7.06
N LEU A 152 1.24 20.05 6.64
CA LEU A 152 1.80 18.81 7.14
C LEU A 152 2.94 19.14 8.12
N SER A 153 2.63 19.19 9.40
CA SER A 153 3.62 19.49 10.43
C SER A 153 4.69 18.40 10.51
N CYS A 154 5.96 18.80 10.56
CA CYS A 154 7.08 17.90 10.85
C CYS A 154 8.18 18.66 11.60
N ALA A 155 9.09 17.92 12.24
CA ALA A 155 10.20 18.51 12.97
C ALA A 155 11.31 18.98 12.01
N GLU A 156 11.94 20.10 12.34
CA GLU A 156 13.21 20.47 11.70
C GLU A 156 14.30 19.51 12.18
N ILE A 157 14.84 18.74 11.25
CA ILE A 157 15.88 17.75 11.52
C ILE A 157 16.95 17.91 10.45
N ASP A 158 17.99 18.67 10.79
CA ASP A 158 19.19 18.82 9.96
C ASP A 158 20.26 17.82 10.41
N GLY A 159 20.98 17.21 9.46
CA GLY A 159 22.11 16.32 9.74
C GLY A 159 21.78 14.90 10.23
N ARG A 160 20.54 14.41 10.07
CA ARG A 160 20.25 12.97 10.26
C ARG A 160 20.90 12.14 9.15
N LYS A 161 21.21 10.88 9.44
CA LYS A 161 21.72 9.93 8.44
C LYS A 161 20.71 9.80 7.31
N ALA A 162 21.17 10.06 6.10
CA ALA A 162 20.45 9.85 4.86
C ALA A 162 21.02 8.61 4.17
N PHE A 163 20.15 7.84 3.52
CA PHE A 163 20.56 6.64 2.83
C PHE A 163 19.94 6.53 1.43
N ARG A 164 20.51 5.66 0.61
CA ARG A 164 19.93 5.19 -0.65
C ARG A 164 19.89 3.66 -0.70
N LEU A 165 18.88 3.12 -1.37
CA LEU A 165 18.79 1.69 -1.65
C LEU A 165 19.36 1.40 -3.04
N ALA A 166 20.31 0.48 -3.11
CA ALA A 166 20.87 0.02 -4.38
C ALA A 166 19.79 -0.59 -5.28
N GLU A 167 19.89 -0.37 -6.59
CA GLU A 167 18.85 -0.72 -7.56
C GLU A 167 18.41 -2.18 -7.51
N HIS A 168 19.36 -3.11 -7.36
CA HIS A 168 19.10 -4.55 -7.32
C HIS A 168 18.35 -5.02 -6.06
N HIS A 169 18.25 -4.19 -5.02
CA HIS A 169 17.42 -4.46 -3.84
C HIS A 169 16.01 -3.89 -3.97
N ARG A 170 15.75 -3.00 -4.94
CA ARG A 170 14.44 -2.35 -5.11
C ARG A 170 13.41 -3.36 -5.66
N PRO A 171 12.12 -3.23 -5.28
CA PRO A 171 11.05 -3.99 -5.90
C PRO A 171 10.94 -3.68 -7.39
N VAL A 172 10.60 -4.70 -8.19
CA VAL A 172 10.27 -4.54 -9.61
C VAL A 172 8.76 -4.61 -9.77
N TYR A 173 8.18 -3.55 -10.31
CA TYR A 173 6.74 -3.47 -10.59
C TYR A 173 6.46 -3.90 -12.02
N GLN A 174 5.45 -4.74 -12.20
CA GLN A 174 5.07 -5.34 -13.48
C GLN A 174 3.55 -5.30 -13.62
N ASP A 175 3.07 -5.21 -14.85
CA ASP A 175 1.63 -5.22 -15.15
C ASP A 175 1.06 -6.63 -15.31
N GLN A 176 1.92 -7.66 -15.27
CA GLN A 176 1.52 -9.06 -15.29
C GLN A 176 2.24 -9.81 -14.17
N ILE A 177 1.48 -10.33 -13.20
CA ILE A 177 2.06 -10.98 -12.02
C ILE A 177 1.30 -12.25 -11.61
N SER A 178 2.05 -13.25 -11.12
CA SER A 178 1.49 -14.39 -10.38
C SER A 178 1.48 -14.07 -8.88
N LEU A 179 0.33 -14.33 -8.25
CA LEU A 179 0.03 -14.01 -6.85
C LEU A 179 -0.30 -15.30 -6.09
N ARG A 180 0.31 -15.49 -4.93
CA ARG A 180 0.21 -16.72 -4.14
C ARG A 180 -0.95 -16.66 -3.16
N VAL A 181 -1.73 -17.74 -3.12
CA VAL A 181 -2.97 -17.87 -2.36
C VAL A 181 -2.92 -19.13 -1.50
N ILE A 182 -3.27 -18.97 -0.23
CA ILE A 182 -3.54 -20.10 0.65
C ILE A 182 -5.05 -20.39 0.55
N THR A 183 -5.44 -21.63 0.24
CA THR A 183 -6.85 -21.99 0.16
C THR A 183 -7.53 -21.90 1.53
N GLY A 184 -8.75 -21.37 1.54
CA GLY A 184 -9.47 -21.00 2.75
C GLY A 184 -10.25 -22.15 3.38
N TYR A 185 -10.86 -21.89 4.53
CA TYR A 185 -11.77 -22.85 5.21
C TYR A 185 -13.03 -23.14 4.38
N GLN A 186 -13.44 -22.20 3.52
CA GLN A 186 -14.55 -22.33 2.59
C GLN A 186 -14.17 -23.03 1.28
N GLN A 187 -12.94 -23.50 1.11
CA GLN A 187 -12.50 -24.12 -0.16
C GLN A 187 -13.39 -25.27 -0.63
N HIS A 188 -14.04 -26.00 0.29
CA HIS A 188 -14.93 -27.12 -0.02
C HIS A 188 -16.23 -26.70 -0.72
N THR A 189 -16.60 -25.42 -0.66
CA THR A 189 -17.74 -24.88 -1.43
C THR A 189 -17.38 -24.63 -2.89
N PHE A 190 -16.09 -24.73 -3.25
CA PHE A 190 -15.62 -24.62 -4.62
C PHE A 190 -15.26 -26.01 -5.14
N SER A 191 -15.91 -26.42 -6.22
CA SER A 191 -15.59 -27.70 -6.86
C SER A 191 -14.14 -27.74 -7.35
N ASP A 192 -13.57 -28.92 -7.55
CA ASP A 192 -12.21 -29.05 -8.11
C ASP A 192 -12.09 -28.40 -9.49
N VAL A 193 -13.17 -28.38 -10.26
CA VAL A 193 -13.24 -27.65 -11.54
C VAL A 193 -13.15 -26.14 -11.31
N ALA A 194 -13.91 -25.59 -10.36
CA ALA A 194 -13.89 -24.16 -10.04
C ALA A 194 -12.52 -23.71 -9.51
N LYS A 195 -11.91 -24.50 -8.62
CA LYS A 195 -10.53 -24.25 -8.15
C LYS A 195 -9.53 -24.29 -9.30
N ARG A 196 -9.64 -25.27 -10.20
CA ARG A 196 -8.78 -25.35 -11.38
C ARG A 196 -8.94 -24.13 -12.28
N VAL A 197 -10.17 -23.69 -12.55
CA VAL A 197 -10.43 -22.46 -13.31
C VAL A 197 -9.74 -21.27 -12.64
N PHE A 198 -9.88 -21.11 -11.32
CA PHE A 198 -9.25 -20.01 -10.59
C PHE A 198 -7.72 -20.01 -10.71
N PHE A 199 -7.07 -21.15 -10.50
CA PHE A 199 -5.60 -21.24 -10.51
C PHE A 199 -4.96 -21.37 -11.90
N SER A 200 -5.72 -21.71 -12.93
CA SER A 200 -5.19 -21.84 -14.30
C SER A 200 -5.58 -20.69 -15.24
N SER A 201 -6.33 -19.71 -14.74
CA SER A 201 -6.81 -18.59 -15.55
C SER A 201 -6.02 -17.32 -15.30
N GLU A 202 -6.01 -16.46 -16.30
CA GLU A 202 -5.62 -15.06 -16.16
C GLU A 202 -6.86 -14.21 -15.90
N TYR A 203 -6.72 -13.23 -15.01
CA TYR A 203 -7.72 -12.22 -14.68
C TYR A 203 -7.17 -10.82 -14.96
N GLU A 204 -8.05 -9.90 -15.28
CA GLU A 204 -7.73 -8.48 -15.49
C GLU A 204 -8.18 -7.64 -14.29
N VAL A 205 -7.34 -6.72 -13.86
CA VAL A 205 -7.70 -5.70 -12.87
C VAL A 205 -8.69 -4.73 -13.51
N THR A 206 -9.86 -4.57 -12.90
CA THR A 206 -10.91 -3.66 -13.41
C THR A 206 -10.69 -2.22 -12.94
N ASP A 207 -11.51 -1.29 -13.45
CA ASP A 207 -11.61 0.09 -12.96
C ASP A 207 -12.17 0.19 -11.51
N ARG A 208 -12.73 -0.90 -10.99
CA ARG A 208 -13.19 -1.05 -9.60
C ARG A 208 -12.08 -1.62 -8.72
N ALA A 209 -10.95 -0.93 -8.70
CA ALA A 209 -9.79 -1.26 -7.87
C ALA A 209 -9.43 -0.08 -6.97
N ASP A 210 -9.55 -0.25 -5.66
CA ASP A 210 -9.27 0.78 -4.67
C ASP A 210 -8.61 0.20 -3.40
N ARG A 211 -8.57 0.98 -2.33
CA ARG A 211 -7.99 0.55 -1.04
C ARG A 211 -8.84 -0.47 -0.29
N MET A 212 -10.12 -0.60 -0.61
CA MET A 212 -11.00 -1.63 -0.03
C MET A 212 -10.75 -2.99 -0.68
N GLY A 213 -10.59 -2.99 -2.01
CA GLY A 213 -10.33 -4.21 -2.74
C GLY A 213 -10.19 -4.02 -4.24
N TYR A 214 -9.68 -5.08 -4.86
CA TYR A 214 -9.48 -5.17 -6.29
C TYR A 214 -10.47 -6.15 -6.86
N ARG A 215 -11.44 -5.63 -7.62
CA ARG A 215 -12.33 -6.46 -8.42
C ARG A 215 -11.64 -6.85 -9.72
N LEU A 216 -11.70 -8.13 -10.02
CA LEU A 216 -11.07 -8.73 -11.19
C LEU A 216 -12.12 -9.15 -12.22
N SER A 217 -11.71 -9.22 -13.48
CA SER A 217 -12.52 -9.70 -14.60
C SER A 217 -11.83 -10.87 -15.28
N GLY A 218 -12.53 -11.99 -15.45
CA GLY A 218 -12.00 -13.18 -16.10
C GLY A 218 -12.98 -14.34 -16.09
N PRO A 219 -12.49 -15.59 -16.28
CA PRO A 219 -13.32 -16.79 -16.20
C PRO A 219 -14.07 -16.88 -14.88
N GLU A 220 -15.39 -17.09 -14.95
CA GLU A 220 -16.26 -17.18 -13.78
C GLU A 220 -15.86 -18.35 -12.89
N VAL A 221 -15.69 -18.08 -11.60
CA VAL A 221 -15.51 -19.09 -10.56
C VAL A 221 -16.80 -19.19 -9.78
N LYS A 222 -17.39 -20.39 -9.68
CA LYS A 222 -18.66 -20.58 -8.98
C LYS A 222 -18.46 -21.36 -7.69
N SER A 223 -19.00 -20.80 -6.61
CA SER A 223 -19.23 -21.51 -5.36
C SER A 223 -20.52 -22.33 -5.47
N SER A 224 -20.63 -23.41 -4.72
CA SER A 224 -21.85 -24.21 -4.58
C SER A 224 -22.90 -23.55 -3.67
N ILE A 225 -22.58 -22.39 -3.09
CA ILE A 225 -23.42 -21.58 -2.22
C ILE A 225 -23.47 -20.14 -2.73
N ASP A 226 -24.62 -19.48 -2.58
CA ASP A 226 -24.84 -18.11 -3.06
C ASP A 226 -24.39 -17.03 -2.06
N GLY A 227 -24.11 -17.43 -0.82
CA GLY A 227 -23.76 -16.54 0.27
C GLY A 227 -23.53 -17.29 1.58
N ILE A 228 -23.00 -16.58 2.56
CA ILE A 228 -22.75 -17.08 3.91
C ILE A 228 -23.30 -16.09 4.94
N LEU A 229 -23.47 -16.55 6.19
CA LEU A 229 -23.64 -15.62 7.31
C LEU A 229 -22.40 -14.72 7.39
N SER A 230 -22.64 -13.42 7.57
CA SER A 230 -21.56 -12.44 7.65
C SER A 230 -20.56 -12.82 8.74
N GLU A 231 -19.30 -12.92 8.35
CA GLU A 231 -18.20 -13.34 9.21
C GLU A 231 -16.99 -12.45 9.00
N GLY A 232 -16.00 -12.55 9.90
CA GLY A 232 -14.78 -11.76 9.84
C GLY A 232 -13.97 -11.98 8.56
N ILE A 233 -13.41 -10.90 8.03
CA ILE A 233 -12.62 -10.92 6.80
C ILE A 233 -11.15 -10.64 7.09
N CYS A 234 -10.28 -11.57 6.73
CA CYS A 234 -8.83 -11.36 6.77
C CYS A 234 -8.32 -10.52 5.59
N HIS A 235 -7.17 -9.89 5.79
CA HIS A 235 -6.46 -9.16 4.73
C HIS A 235 -6.03 -10.12 3.62
N GLY A 236 -6.24 -9.75 2.36
CA GLY A 236 -5.97 -10.60 1.20
C GLY A 236 -7.05 -11.63 0.89
N ALA A 237 -8.15 -11.68 1.65
CA ALA A 237 -9.26 -12.59 1.37
C ALA A 237 -9.80 -12.39 -0.05
N ILE A 238 -10.04 -13.49 -0.76
CA ILE A 238 -10.54 -13.50 -2.14
C ILE A 238 -12.00 -13.93 -2.13
N GLN A 239 -12.90 -12.96 -2.19
CA GLN A 239 -14.34 -13.19 -2.26
C GLN A 239 -14.79 -13.51 -3.68
N ILE A 240 -15.71 -14.44 -3.80
CA ILE A 240 -16.36 -14.82 -5.06
C ILE A 240 -17.87 -14.53 -4.93
N PRO A 241 -18.36 -13.39 -5.46
CA PRO A 241 -19.79 -13.07 -5.50
C PRO A 241 -20.56 -13.96 -6.49
N ALA A 242 -21.88 -13.75 -6.59
CA ALA A 242 -22.77 -14.52 -7.46
C ALA A 242 -22.45 -14.40 -8.96
N ASP A 243 -21.80 -13.32 -9.39
CA ASP A 243 -21.32 -13.13 -10.77
C ASP A 243 -20.01 -13.89 -11.07
N GLY A 244 -19.45 -14.57 -10.06
CA GLY A 244 -18.26 -15.40 -10.17
C GLY A 244 -16.95 -14.64 -10.39
N GLN A 245 -16.97 -13.31 -10.26
CA GLN A 245 -15.80 -12.46 -10.51
C GLN A 245 -15.01 -12.22 -9.21
N PRO A 246 -13.73 -12.61 -9.12
CA PRO A 246 -12.99 -12.50 -7.86
C PRO A 246 -12.82 -11.06 -7.38
N ILE A 247 -12.92 -10.86 -6.06
CA ILE A 247 -12.62 -9.60 -5.38
C ILE A 247 -11.57 -9.87 -4.30
N VAL A 248 -10.38 -9.30 -4.45
CA VAL A 248 -9.34 -9.37 -3.42
C VAL A 248 -9.51 -8.20 -2.45
N LEU A 249 -9.61 -8.49 -1.16
CA LEU A 249 -9.84 -7.48 -0.13
C LEU A 249 -8.53 -6.99 0.51
N LEU A 250 -8.40 -5.66 0.64
CA LEU A 250 -7.18 -4.99 1.06
C LEU A 250 -7.31 -4.28 2.42
N ASN A 251 -6.46 -3.30 2.68
CA ASN A 251 -6.30 -2.66 3.99
C ASN A 251 -7.55 -1.91 4.48
N ASP A 252 -8.32 -1.34 3.56
CA ASP A 252 -9.53 -0.57 3.90
C ASP A 252 -10.78 -1.44 3.75
N ARG A 253 -10.68 -2.76 3.63
CA ARG A 253 -11.84 -3.67 3.48
C ARG A 253 -12.87 -3.53 4.61
N GLN A 254 -14.07 -4.06 4.37
CA GLN A 254 -15.06 -4.24 5.44
C GLN A 254 -14.57 -5.29 6.44
N THR A 255 -14.89 -5.14 7.72
CA THR A 255 -14.47 -6.09 8.76
C THR A 255 -15.22 -7.41 8.69
N ILE A 256 -16.46 -7.38 8.20
CA ILE A 256 -17.32 -8.55 8.00
C ILE A 256 -17.91 -8.56 6.59
N GLY A 257 -18.25 -9.75 6.07
CA GLY A 257 -18.99 -9.84 4.82
C GLY A 257 -19.54 -11.23 4.53
N GLY A 258 -20.48 -11.29 3.58
CA GLY A 258 -21.35 -12.44 3.33
C GLY A 258 -21.03 -13.24 2.07
N TYR A 259 -19.88 -13.00 1.41
CA TYR A 259 -19.50 -13.74 0.22
C TYR A 259 -18.58 -14.93 0.55
N PRO A 260 -18.75 -16.07 -0.17
CA PRO A 260 -17.82 -17.20 -0.10
C PRO A 260 -16.40 -16.77 -0.47
N LYS A 261 -15.41 -17.29 0.22
CA LYS A 261 -13.99 -16.99 -0.02
C LYS A 261 -13.25 -18.24 -0.43
N ILE A 262 -12.59 -18.20 -1.58
CA ILE A 262 -11.81 -19.34 -2.08
C ILE A 262 -10.49 -19.51 -1.31
N GLY A 263 -9.92 -18.40 -0.84
CA GLY A 263 -8.66 -18.36 -0.10
C GLY A 263 -8.27 -16.95 0.30
N SER A 264 -7.02 -16.82 0.73
CA SER A 264 -6.41 -15.54 1.09
C SER A 264 -5.03 -15.42 0.47
N MET A 265 -4.77 -14.28 -0.15
CA MET A 265 -3.44 -13.92 -0.63
C MET A 265 -2.54 -13.53 0.55
N ILE A 266 -1.23 -13.82 0.42
CA ILE A 266 -0.24 -13.41 1.42
C ILE A 266 -0.01 -11.88 1.38
N SER A 267 0.36 -11.28 2.51
CA SER A 267 0.53 -9.83 2.62
C SER A 267 1.52 -9.24 1.61
N MET A 268 2.62 -9.94 1.33
CA MET A 268 3.60 -9.51 0.32
C MET A 268 3.00 -9.39 -1.09
N ASP A 269 2.07 -10.29 -1.43
CA ASP A 269 1.44 -10.31 -2.74
C ASP A 269 0.26 -9.33 -2.81
N THR A 270 -0.39 -9.02 -1.67
CA THR A 270 -1.32 -7.87 -1.61
C THR A 270 -0.62 -6.55 -1.91
N ALA A 271 0.62 -6.37 -1.44
CA ALA A 271 1.44 -5.20 -1.76
C ALA A 271 1.79 -5.11 -3.24
N ARG A 272 2.16 -6.24 -3.85
CA ARG A 272 2.39 -6.32 -5.31
C ARG A 272 1.12 -6.03 -6.10
N MET A 273 -0.02 -6.58 -5.69
CA MET A 273 -1.31 -6.32 -6.33
C MET A 273 -1.71 -4.84 -6.23
N ALA A 274 -1.42 -4.20 -5.09
CA ALA A 274 -1.61 -2.77 -4.90
C ALA A 274 -0.68 -1.90 -5.75
N GLN A 275 0.15 -2.46 -6.61
CA GLN A 275 0.89 -1.68 -7.60
C GLN A 275 0.26 -1.77 -8.99
N LEU A 276 -0.75 -2.63 -9.17
CA LEU A 276 -1.43 -2.80 -10.44
C LEU A 276 -2.45 -1.70 -10.69
N MET A 277 -2.49 -1.26 -11.94
CA MET A 277 -3.47 -0.34 -12.51
C MET A 277 -4.54 -1.12 -13.29
N PRO A 278 -5.73 -0.54 -13.56
CA PRO A 278 -6.73 -1.15 -14.43
C PRO A 278 -6.15 -1.60 -15.77
N GLY A 279 -6.52 -2.79 -16.24
CA GLY A 279 -5.97 -3.43 -17.44
C GLY A 279 -4.78 -4.37 -17.17
N ALA A 280 -4.15 -4.29 -16.00
CA ALA A 280 -3.10 -5.23 -15.60
C ALA A 280 -3.65 -6.66 -15.47
N LYS A 281 -2.76 -7.65 -15.64
CA LYS A 281 -3.08 -9.07 -15.63
C LYS A 281 -2.56 -9.76 -14.37
N VAL A 282 -3.39 -10.61 -13.79
CA VAL A 282 -3.02 -11.41 -12.61
C VAL A 282 -3.38 -12.87 -12.83
N SER A 283 -2.50 -13.76 -12.37
CA SER A 283 -2.79 -15.17 -12.18
C SER A 283 -2.56 -15.55 -10.72
N PHE A 284 -3.11 -16.69 -10.33
CA PHE A 284 -3.03 -17.17 -8.95
C PHE A 284 -2.29 -18.50 -8.88
N GLU A 285 -1.49 -18.66 -7.83
CA GLU A 285 -0.78 -19.89 -7.51
C GLU A 285 -1.19 -20.35 -6.11
N GLU A 286 -1.53 -21.64 -5.97
CA GLU A 286 -1.82 -22.22 -4.66
C GLU A 286 -0.51 -22.50 -3.92
N ILE A 287 -0.42 -22.06 -2.66
CA ILE A 287 0.70 -22.37 -1.77
C ILE A 287 0.22 -22.91 -0.43
N SER A 288 1.09 -23.65 0.26
CA SER A 288 0.81 -24.10 1.63
C SER A 288 1.00 -22.97 2.65
N ILE A 289 0.45 -23.16 3.85
CA ILE A 289 0.68 -22.24 4.98
C ILE A 289 2.16 -22.23 5.40
N ASP A 290 2.86 -23.36 5.27
CA ASP A 290 4.28 -23.47 5.60
C ASP A 290 5.13 -22.69 4.59
N ASP A 291 4.81 -22.77 3.29
CA ASP A 291 5.45 -21.96 2.25
C ASP A 291 5.23 -20.47 2.51
N ALA A 292 4.00 -20.09 2.85
CA ALA A 292 3.68 -18.70 3.19
C ALA A 292 4.48 -18.20 4.39
N HIS A 293 4.62 -19.02 5.44
CA HIS A 293 5.42 -18.68 6.61
C HIS A 293 6.90 -18.53 6.26
N ASN A 294 7.45 -19.46 5.49
CA ASN A 294 8.84 -19.40 5.03
C ASN A 294 9.11 -18.13 4.21
N LEU A 295 8.21 -17.79 3.28
CA LEU A 295 8.30 -16.56 2.48
C LEU A 295 8.28 -15.32 3.36
N HIS A 296 7.43 -15.27 4.37
CA HIS A 296 7.37 -14.16 5.32
C HIS A 296 8.68 -14.01 6.10
N CYS A 297 9.22 -15.12 6.64
CA CYS A 297 10.50 -15.11 7.35
C CYS A 297 11.66 -14.67 6.43
N LEU A 298 11.71 -15.18 5.20
CA LEU A 298 12.74 -14.80 4.23
C LEU A 298 12.67 -13.31 3.88
N ALA A 299 11.46 -12.76 3.69
CA ALA A 299 11.29 -11.33 3.44
C ALA A 299 11.76 -10.47 4.62
N HIS A 300 11.42 -10.89 5.84
CA HIS A 300 11.86 -10.21 7.05
C HIS A 300 13.38 -10.24 7.23
N VAL A 301 14.01 -11.39 6.99
CA VAL A 301 15.48 -11.53 7.01
C VAL A 301 16.12 -10.69 5.91
N LYS A 302 15.60 -10.74 4.68
CA LYS A 302 16.09 -9.93 3.55
C LYS A 302 16.04 -8.44 3.89
N PHE A 303 14.91 -7.96 4.40
CA PHE A 303 14.78 -6.56 4.79
C PHE A 303 15.84 -6.20 5.83
N ASN A 304 15.88 -6.89 6.97
CA ASN A 304 16.80 -6.55 8.06
C ASN A 304 18.29 -6.65 7.68
N ASN A 305 18.67 -7.61 6.85
CA ASN A 305 20.06 -7.83 6.45
C ASN A 305 20.49 -7.02 5.20
N THR A 306 19.57 -6.30 4.56
CA THR A 306 19.95 -5.39 3.47
C THR A 306 20.38 -4.07 4.08
N ASP A 307 21.66 -3.73 3.92
CA ASP A 307 22.21 -2.44 4.37
C ASP A 307 22.04 -1.39 3.27
N PRO A 308 21.32 -0.28 3.55
CA PRO A 308 21.26 0.83 2.61
C PRO A 308 22.58 1.62 2.65
N GLU A 309 22.94 2.23 1.52
CA GLU A 309 24.19 2.97 1.37
C GLU A 309 24.03 4.38 1.95
N ALA A 310 24.98 4.85 2.75
CA ALA A 310 24.95 6.22 3.28
C ALA A 310 25.16 7.25 2.15
N VAL A 311 24.46 8.39 2.26
CA VAL A 311 24.49 9.51 1.31
C VAL A 311 25.03 10.77 2.00
#